data_AF-A0A3D5Y9Q6-F1
#
_entry.id   AF-A0A3D5Y9Q6-F1
#
_cell.length_a   1.000
_cell.length_b   1.000
_cell.length_c   1.000
_cell.angle_alpha   90.00
_cell.angle_beta   90.00
_cell.angle_gamma   90.00
#
_symmetry.space_group_name_H-M   'P 1'
#
loop_
_entity.id
_entity.type
_entity.pdbx_description
1 polymer ?
#
loop_
_entity_poly.entity_id
_entity_poly.type
_entity_poly.pdbx_seq_one_letter_code
_entity_poly.pdbx_strand_id
1 'polypeptide(L)'
;MYGFEICDFIRTNEKLKGIKIILLASIYDKTRYKRMPTSIYGADDYIEMHHIPDELIPKINSLLGRDRDFVRAPIQMRTAEFEAVIIEETLSQKIKEITAQDIKIQVSADKELDKVYEEAKRLARIIASDIILYNQEAVEDGIRKGNLYDLLKDDIKEGVAYYANRVSPEIGKNTSYLRDAFEELIAKMKKERGI
;
A
#
# COMPACT_ATOMS: atom_id res chain seq x y z
N MET A 1 -10.18 -0.02 -6.03
CA MET A 1 -10.65 -0.68 -4.79
C MET A 1 -9.45 -0.83 -3.88
N TYR A 2 -9.53 -0.29 -2.67
CA TYR A 2 -8.49 -0.32 -1.65
C TYR A 2 -8.64 -1.56 -0.76
N GLY A 3 -7.56 -2.01 -0.11
CA GLY A 3 -7.58 -3.22 0.72
C GLY A 3 -8.57 -3.14 1.89
N PHE A 4 -8.73 -1.96 2.49
CA PHE A 4 -9.68 -1.72 3.56
C PHE A 4 -11.15 -1.77 3.06
N GLU A 5 -11.43 -1.31 1.84
CA GLU A 5 -12.77 -1.38 1.24
C GLU A 5 -13.17 -2.83 0.96
N ILE A 6 -12.20 -3.69 0.63
CA ILE A 6 -12.43 -5.12 0.46
C ILE A 6 -12.82 -5.75 1.81
N CYS A 7 -12.19 -5.32 2.91
CA CYS A 7 -12.54 -5.82 4.24
C CYS A 7 -13.99 -5.47 4.60
N ASP A 8 -14.39 -4.21 4.37
CA ASP A 8 -15.77 -3.77 4.62
C ASP A 8 -16.79 -4.46 3.70
N PHE A 9 -16.46 -4.60 2.41
CA PHE A 9 -17.26 -5.37 1.45
C PHE A 9 -17.46 -6.84 1.87
N ILE A 10 -16.42 -7.49 2.38
CA ILE A 10 -16.50 -8.87 2.86
C ILE A 10 -17.39 -8.96 4.12
N ARG A 11 -17.30 -7.98 5.04
CA ARG A 11 -18.07 -7.98 6.29
C ARG A 11 -19.55 -7.65 6.11
N THR A 12 -19.88 -6.80 5.15
CA THR A 12 -21.27 -6.48 4.79
C THR A 12 -21.98 -7.63 4.08
N ASN A 13 -21.23 -8.59 3.51
CA ASN A 13 -21.79 -9.75 2.82
C ASN A 13 -21.96 -10.97 3.76
N GLU A 14 -23.21 -11.32 4.07
CA GLU A 14 -23.56 -12.47 4.92
C GLU A 14 -22.87 -13.79 4.53
N LYS A 15 -22.68 -14.03 3.22
CA LYS A 15 -22.05 -15.26 2.73
C LYS A 15 -20.54 -15.30 2.96
N LEU A 16 -19.91 -14.15 3.19
CA LEU A 16 -18.46 -14.01 3.32
C LEU A 16 -18.02 -13.70 4.76
N LYS A 17 -18.97 -13.45 5.68
CA LYS A 17 -18.69 -13.10 7.09
C LYS A 17 -17.76 -14.08 7.81
N GLY A 18 -17.75 -15.36 7.43
CA GLY A 18 -16.89 -16.40 8.04
C GLY A 18 -15.43 -16.39 7.57
N ILE A 19 -15.08 -15.62 6.54
CA ILE A 19 -13.70 -15.58 6.01
C ILE A 19 -12.81 -14.80 6.98
N LYS A 20 -11.65 -15.39 7.30
CA LYS A 20 -10.61 -14.75 8.09
C LYS A 20 -9.74 -13.86 7.22
N ILE A 21 -9.57 -12.61 7.62
CA ILE A 21 -8.89 -11.58 6.84
C ILE A 21 -7.69 -11.09 7.64
N ILE A 22 -6.51 -11.14 7.04
CA ILE A 22 -5.30 -10.51 7.58
C ILE A 22 -4.91 -9.38 6.63
N LEU A 23 -4.84 -8.15 7.15
CA LEU A 23 -4.38 -7.00 6.39
C LEU A 23 -2.84 -6.99 6.35
N LEU A 24 -2.27 -6.97 5.14
CA LEU A 24 -0.82 -6.85 4.95
C LEU A 24 -0.47 -5.40 4.61
N ALA A 25 0.27 -4.72 5.49
CA ALA A 25 0.75 -3.37 5.23
C ALA A 25 2.10 -3.37 4.53
N SER A 26 2.19 -2.54 3.48
CA SER A 26 3.43 -2.21 2.78
C SER A 26 4.14 -1.01 3.42
N ILE A 27 4.27 -0.99 4.75
CA ILE A 27 5.03 0.07 5.42
C ILE A 27 6.52 -0.27 5.36
N TYR A 28 7.29 0.62 4.75
CA TYR A 28 8.75 0.51 4.64
C TYR A 28 9.52 1.22 5.77
N ASP A 29 8.85 2.09 6.54
CA ASP A 29 9.51 2.83 7.63
C ASP A 29 9.35 2.08 8.96
N LYS A 30 10.50 1.67 9.52
CA LYS A 30 10.63 0.93 10.79
C LYS A 30 10.66 1.85 12.01
N THR A 31 10.74 3.17 11.82
CA THR A 31 11.09 4.12 12.88
C THR A 31 9.97 5.04 13.35
N ARG A 32 8.85 5.12 12.61
CA ARG A 32 7.69 5.87 13.09
C ARG A 32 6.90 5.09 14.12
N TYR A 33 6.53 5.79 15.19
CA TYR A 33 5.59 5.33 16.20
C TYR A 33 4.23 5.04 15.53
N LYS A 34 3.97 3.77 15.26
CA LYS A 34 2.71 3.28 14.70
C LYS A 34 1.76 3.06 15.87
N ARG A 35 0.74 3.91 16.00
CA ARG A 35 -0.37 3.60 16.91
C ARG A 35 -1.01 2.30 16.42
N MET A 36 -1.33 1.38 17.34
CA MET A 36 -2.16 0.22 16.96
C MET A 36 -3.42 0.78 16.29
N PRO A 37 -3.76 0.34 15.07
CA PRO A 37 -4.95 0.82 14.40
C PRO A 37 -6.14 0.58 15.33
N THR A 38 -6.84 1.65 15.68
CA THR A 38 -8.03 1.59 16.54
C THR A 38 -9.16 0.77 15.89
N SER A 39 -9.09 0.61 14.56
CA SER A 39 -9.91 -0.31 13.76
C SER A 39 -9.17 -0.73 12.50
N ILE A 40 -8.97 -2.04 12.28
CA ILE A 40 -8.39 -2.62 11.05
C ILE A 40 -9.45 -2.90 9.97
N TYR A 41 -10.50 -2.07 9.91
CA TYR A 41 -11.56 -2.14 8.87
C TYR A 41 -12.28 -3.49 8.81
N GLY A 42 -12.45 -4.14 9.96
CA GLY A 42 -13.08 -5.45 10.05
C GLY A 42 -12.17 -6.62 9.64
N ALA A 43 -10.87 -6.40 9.36
CA ALA A 43 -9.92 -7.51 9.32
C ALA A 43 -9.84 -8.22 10.70
N ASP A 44 -9.47 -9.49 10.71
CA ASP A 44 -9.28 -10.26 11.95
C ASP A 44 -7.86 -10.07 12.52
N ASP A 45 -6.88 -9.75 11.66
CA ASP A 45 -5.51 -9.46 12.08
C ASP A 45 -4.78 -8.56 11.06
N TYR A 46 -3.56 -8.17 11.40
CA TYR A 46 -2.69 -7.28 10.66
C TYR A 46 -1.23 -7.76 10.73
N ILE A 47 -0.50 -7.63 9.62
CA ILE A 47 0.93 -7.96 9.53
C ILE A 47 1.66 -6.91 8.69
N GLU A 48 2.83 -6.48 9.15
CA GLU A 48 3.75 -5.67 8.36
C GLU A 48 4.66 -6.53 7.50
N MET A 49 5.03 -6.03 6.32
CA MET A 49 5.86 -6.78 5.36
C MET A 49 7.11 -7.45 5.97
N HIS A 50 7.79 -6.79 6.92
CA HIS A 50 8.99 -7.32 7.56
C HIS A 50 8.73 -8.44 8.58
N HIS A 51 7.52 -8.50 9.12
CA HIS A 51 7.10 -9.50 10.11
C HIS A 51 6.41 -10.71 9.48
N ILE A 52 6.20 -10.72 8.16
CA ILE A 52 5.60 -11.86 7.45
C ILE A 52 6.31 -13.19 7.76
N PRO A 53 7.66 -13.29 7.72
CA PRO A 53 8.35 -14.56 7.96
C PRO A 53 8.08 -15.14 9.36
N ASP A 54 7.97 -14.27 10.37
CA ASP A 54 7.89 -14.68 11.77
C ASP A 54 6.45 -14.77 12.29
N GLU A 55 5.54 -13.91 11.81
CA GLU A 55 4.20 -13.74 12.37
C GLU A 55 3.08 -14.36 11.55
N LEU A 56 3.27 -14.63 10.26
CA LEU A 56 2.18 -15.11 9.40
C LEU A 56 1.62 -16.46 9.86
N ILE A 57 2.51 -17.44 10.09
CA ILE A 57 2.10 -18.79 10.50
C ILE A 57 1.43 -18.78 11.88
N PRO A 58 2.00 -18.15 12.92
CA PRO A 58 1.32 -18.00 14.22
C PRO A 58 -0.07 -17.39 14.10
N LYS A 59 -0.21 -16.30 13.35
CA LYS A 59 -1.50 -15.58 13.21
C LYS A 59 -2.53 -16.43 12.47
N ILE A 60 -2.16 -17.14 11.41
CA ILE A 60 -3.05 -18.08 10.72
C ILE A 60 -3.53 -19.18 11.68
N ASN A 61 -2.61 -19.78 12.44
CA ASN A 61 -2.97 -20.83 13.39
C ASN A 61 -3.92 -20.32 14.47
N SER A 62 -3.69 -19.11 14.97
CA SER A 62 -4.56 -18.48 15.96
C SER A 62 -5.97 -18.25 15.39
N LEU A 63 -6.08 -17.69 14.18
CA LEU A 63 -7.37 -17.45 13.51
C LEU A 63 -8.13 -18.72 13.17
N LEU A 64 -7.43 -19.83 12.94
CA LEU A 64 -8.01 -21.16 12.74
C LEU A 64 -8.32 -21.90 14.04
N GLY A 65 -8.04 -21.31 15.21
CA GLY A 65 -8.25 -21.93 16.52
C GLY A 65 -7.32 -23.10 16.82
N ARG A 66 -6.16 -23.17 16.16
CA ARG A 66 -5.15 -24.25 16.30
C ARG A 66 -4.13 -24.02 17.42
N ASP A 67 -4.31 -22.97 18.23
CA ASP A 67 -3.39 -22.56 19.29
C ASP A 67 -3.31 -23.53 20.49
N ARG A 68 -4.12 -24.59 20.54
CA ARG A 68 -4.12 -25.53 21.69
C ARG A 68 -2.93 -26.49 21.73
N ASP A 69 -2.16 -26.64 20.64
CA ASP A 69 -1.14 -27.71 20.53
C ASP A 69 0.32 -27.24 20.45
N PHE A 70 0.60 -25.92 20.50
CA PHE A 70 1.98 -25.42 20.36
C PHE A 70 2.61 -24.99 21.69
N VAL A 71 3.17 -25.95 22.41
CA VAL A 71 4.25 -25.68 23.38
C VAL A 71 5.46 -25.19 22.59
N ARG A 72 5.80 -23.89 22.70
CA ARG A 72 6.97 -23.28 22.04
C ARG A 72 8.26 -23.95 22.54
N ALA A 73 8.93 -24.71 21.67
CA ALA A 73 10.37 -24.92 21.80
C ALA A 73 11.11 -23.68 21.26
N PRO A 74 12.20 -23.22 21.91
CA PRO A 74 12.94 -22.05 21.46
C PRO A 74 13.60 -22.32 20.10
N ILE A 75 13.28 -21.50 19.11
CA ILE A 75 13.92 -21.55 17.78
C ILE A 75 15.20 -20.71 17.86
N GLN A 76 16.34 -21.39 17.71
CA GLN A 76 17.64 -20.74 17.57
C GLN A 76 17.75 -20.14 16.16
N MET A 77 17.91 -18.82 16.06
CA MET A 77 18.09 -18.10 14.79
C MET A 77 19.18 -18.74 13.93
N ARG A 78 18.83 -19.16 12.72
CA ARG A 78 19.77 -19.28 11.59
C ARG A 78 19.39 -18.22 10.57
N THR A 79 20.24 -17.20 10.46
CA THR A 79 20.21 -16.21 9.39
C THR A 79 20.61 -16.91 8.08
N ALA A 80 19.66 -17.14 7.18
CA ALA A 80 19.97 -17.41 5.79
C ALA A 80 19.84 -16.09 5.03
N GLU A 81 20.98 -15.57 4.58
CA GLU A 81 21.10 -14.38 3.75
C GLU A 81 20.44 -14.66 2.38
N PHE A 82 19.55 -13.77 1.94
CA PHE A 82 18.96 -13.84 0.61
C PHE A 82 19.90 -13.09 -0.35
N GLU A 83 20.65 -13.81 -1.19
CA GLU A 83 21.53 -13.24 -2.21
C GLU A 83 20.72 -12.50 -3.28
N ALA A 84 21.08 -11.23 -3.51
CA ALA A 84 20.57 -10.44 -4.63
C ALA A 84 21.30 -10.81 -5.92
N VAL A 85 20.55 -11.23 -6.95
CA VAL A 85 21.09 -11.54 -8.28
C VAL A 85 21.42 -10.23 -9.01
N ILE A 86 22.72 -10.02 -9.31
CA ILE A 86 23.21 -8.92 -10.16
C ILE A 86 23.10 -9.37 -11.63
N ILE A 87 22.43 -8.56 -12.47
CA ILE A 87 22.28 -8.82 -13.91
C ILE A 87 23.41 -8.09 -14.66
N GLU A 88 24.20 -8.85 -15.41
CA GLU A 88 25.45 -8.43 -16.08
C GLU A 88 25.29 -7.38 -17.20
N GLU A 89 26.37 -6.62 -17.36
CA GLU A 89 26.67 -5.49 -18.26
C GLU A 89 26.52 -5.75 -19.77
N THR A 90 26.19 -6.98 -20.18
CA THR A 90 26.08 -7.41 -21.58
C THR A 90 24.78 -6.97 -22.25
N LEU A 91 23.77 -6.56 -21.46
CA LEU A 91 22.48 -6.09 -21.99
C LEU A 91 22.59 -4.71 -22.67
N SER A 92 23.51 -3.86 -22.20
CA SER A 92 23.66 -2.47 -22.68
C SER A 92 24.18 -2.37 -24.11
N GLN A 93 24.88 -3.38 -24.62
CA GLN A 93 25.40 -3.38 -25.99
C GLN A 93 24.32 -3.74 -27.03
N LYS A 94 23.37 -4.62 -26.69
CA LYS A 94 22.25 -5.00 -27.58
C LYS A 94 21.23 -3.88 -27.80
N ILE A 95 21.13 -2.92 -26.89
CA ILE A 95 20.18 -1.81 -26.97
C ILE A 95 20.57 -0.81 -28.08
N LYS A 96 21.88 -0.69 -28.41
CA LYS A 96 22.37 0.26 -29.42
C LYS A 96 22.08 -0.16 -30.88
N GLU A 97 21.85 -1.44 -31.15
CA GLU A 97 21.63 -1.92 -32.53
C GLU A 97 20.14 -1.85 -32.98
N ILE A 98 19.21 -1.60 -32.05
CA ILE A 98 17.75 -1.63 -32.32
C ILE A 98 17.22 -0.30 -32.89
N THR A 99 18.05 0.76 -32.95
CA THR A 99 17.65 2.12 -33.36
C THR A 99 17.50 2.35 -34.86
N ALA A 100 17.21 1.32 -35.68
CA ALA A 100 17.16 1.45 -37.15
C ALA A 100 15.82 1.07 -37.81
N GLN A 101 14.72 0.88 -37.05
CA GLN A 101 13.42 0.44 -37.63
C GLN A 101 12.24 1.24 -37.07
N ASP A 102 12.11 2.47 -37.54
CA ASP A 102 11.29 3.59 -37.04
C ASP A 102 9.75 3.43 -37.05
N ILE A 103 9.16 2.24 -37.24
CA ILE A 103 7.68 2.07 -37.26
C ILE A 103 7.16 1.12 -36.16
N LYS A 104 7.99 0.22 -35.61
CA LYS A 104 7.59 -0.66 -34.48
C LYS A 104 7.82 -0.04 -33.09
N ILE A 105 8.59 1.04 -33.01
CA ILE A 105 9.04 1.64 -31.74
C ILE A 105 7.93 2.48 -31.07
N GLN A 106 7.07 3.13 -31.85
CA GLN A 106 6.03 4.03 -31.31
C GLN A 106 4.97 3.27 -30.48
N VAL A 107 4.52 2.10 -30.92
CA VAL A 107 3.46 1.33 -30.23
C VAL A 107 3.94 0.71 -28.91
N SER A 108 5.24 0.41 -28.78
CA SER A 108 5.83 -0.12 -27.54
C SER A 108 6.10 0.98 -26.52
N ALA A 109 6.55 2.16 -26.96
CA ALA A 109 6.87 3.28 -26.07
C ALA A 109 5.61 3.89 -25.43
N ASP A 110 4.53 4.04 -26.19
CA ASP A 110 3.26 4.57 -25.66
C ASP A 110 2.67 3.65 -24.59
N LYS A 111 2.68 2.33 -24.81
CA LYS A 111 2.22 1.35 -23.81
C LYS A 111 3.08 1.31 -22.55
N GLU A 112 4.38 1.55 -22.69
CA GLU A 112 5.30 1.59 -21.56
C GLU A 112 5.12 2.89 -20.77
N LEU A 113 4.95 4.03 -21.44
CA LEU A 113 4.55 5.29 -20.79
C LEU A 113 3.24 5.13 -20.03
N ASP A 114 2.20 4.59 -20.66
CA ASP A 114 0.90 4.34 -20.03
C ASP A 114 1.04 3.51 -18.75
N LYS A 115 1.89 2.48 -18.78
CA LYS A 115 2.16 1.65 -17.60
C LYS A 115 2.80 2.45 -16.47
N VAL A 116 3.76 3.32 -16.75
CA VAL A 116 4.38 4.17 -15.72
C VAL A 116 3.36 5.16 -15.13
N TYR A 117 2.46 5.73 -15.94
CA TYR A 117 1.38 6.57 -15.42
C TYR A 117 0.39 5.80 -14.56
N GLU A 118 0.02 4.57 -14.94
CA GLU A 118 -0.85 3.72 -14.12
C GLU A 118 -0.18 3.28 -12.81
N GLU A 119 1.11 2.97 -12.84
CA GLU A 119 1.89 2.68 -11.62
C GLU A 119 1.95 3.91 -10.68
N ALA A 120 2.15 5.10 -11.24
CA ALA A 120 2.11 6.36 -10.48
C ALA A 120 0.72 6.63 -9.89
N LYS A 121 -0.38 6.41 -10.63
CA LYS A 121 -1.75 6.52 -10.09
C LYS A 121 -2.00 5.49 -8.99
N ARG A 122 -1.56 4.25 -9.18
CA ARG A 122 -1.71 3.18 -8.18
C ARG A 122 -0.95 3.52 -6.89
N LEU A 123 0.27 4.03 -7.01
CA LEU A 123 1.06 4.45 -5.85
C LEU A 123 0.39 5.60 -5.09
N ALA A 124 -0.10 6.61 -5.80
CA ALA A 124 -0.85 7.72 -5.22
C ALA A 124 -2.05 7.24 -4.39
N ARG A 125 -2.83 6.31 -4.95
CA ARG A 125 -3.93 5.65 -4.27
C ARG A 125 -3.49 4.92 -3.00
N ILE A 126 -2.42 4.13 -3.06
CA ILE A 126 -1.91 3.41 -1.88
C ILE A 126 -1.53 4.38 -0.75
N ILE A 127 -0.79 5.44 -1.07
CA ILE A 127 -0.36 6.44 -0.08
C ILE A 127 -1.56 7.14 0.57
N ALA A 128 -2.53 7.58 -0.24
CA ALA A 128 -3.73 8.25 0.27
C ALA A 128 -4.55 7.31 1.17
N SER A 129 -4.67 6.04 0.77
CA SER A 129 -5.32 4.99 1.56
C SER A 129 -4.62 4.77 2.90
N ASP A 130 -3.29 4.68 2.92
CA ASP A 130 -2.53 4.47 4.15
C ASP A 130 -2.71 5.64 5.12
N ILE A 131 -2.60 6.88 4.63
CA ILE A 131 -2.74 8.07 5.48
C ILE A 131 -4.13 8.12 6.12
N ILE A 132 -5.19 7.78 5.38
CA ILE A 132 -6.55 7.72 5.92
C ILE A 132 -6.70 6.55 6.92
N LEU A 133 -6.13 5.38 6.61
CA LEU A 133 -6.16 4.18 7.45
C LEU A 133 -5.55 4.42 8.83
N TYR A 134 -4.43 5.14 8.92
CA TYR A 134 -3.76 5.38 10.20
C TYR A 134 -4.31 6.58 10.98
N ASN A 135 -5.10 7.43 10.34
CA ASN A 135 -5.57 8.68 10.93
C ASN A 135 -7.10 8.79 10.99
N GLN A 136 -7.82 7.67 11.16
CA GLN A 136 -9.29 7.62 11.12
C GLN A 136 -9.98 8.68 12.00
N GLU A 137 -9.59 8.80 13.27
CA GLU A 137 -10.19 9.77 14.19
C GLU A 137 -9.96 11.21 13.69
N ALA A 138 -8.73 11.54 13.28
CA ALA A 138 -8.39 12.84 12.71
C ALA A 138 -9.10 13.09 11.38
N VAL A 139 -9.35 12.06 10.58
CA VAL A 139 -10.11 12.14 9.33
C VAL A 139 -11.57 12.47 9.61
N GLU A 140 -12.21 11.75 10.53
CA GLU A 140 -13.60 11.99 10.91
C GLU A 140 -13.80 13.39 11.51
N ASP A 141 -12.94 13.77 12.45
CA ASP A 141 -12.97 15.09 13.08
C ASP A 141 -12.65 16.19 12.08
N GLY A 142 -11.65 15.98 11.22
CA GLY A 142 -11.23 16.93 10.19
C GLY A 142 -12.28 17.17 9.13
N ILE A 143 -13.01 16.12 8.73
CA ILE A 143 -14.15 16.24 7.80
C ILE A 143 -15.28 17.03 8.47
N ARG A 144 -15.63 16.70 9.72
CA ARG A 144 -16.74 17.35 10.44
C ARG A 144 -16.46 18.82 10.74
N LYS A 145 -15.22 19.16 11.11
CA LYS A 145 -14.79 20.52 11.49
C LYS A 145 -14.26 21.34 10.31
N GLY A 146 -14.03 20.72 9.15
CA GLY A 146 -13.51 21.38 7.96
C GLY A 146 -12.01 21.70 8.00
N ASN A 147 -11.24 21.09 8.90
CA ASN A 147 -9.80 21.34 9.09
C ASN A 147 -8.92 20.10 8.84
N LEU A 148 -9.40 19.17 8.01
CA LEU A 148 -8.73 17.90 7.73
C LEU A 148 -7.26 18.03 7.32
N TYR A 149 -6.96 18.96 6.39
CA TYR A 149 -5.60 19.15 5.88
C TYR A 149 -4.64 19.65 6.95
N ASP A 150 -5.14 20.38 7.94
CA ASP A 150 -4.32 20.84 9.07
C ASP A 150 -4.00 19.67 10.01
N LEU A 151 -5.00 18.80 10.28
CA LEU A 151 -4.82 17.62 11.13
C LEU A 151 -3.89 16.57 10.52
N LEU A 152 -3.88 16.44 9.19
CA LEU A 152 -3.06 15.47 8.46
C LEU A 152 -1.82 16.07 7.79
N LYS A 153 -1.44 17.29 8.17
CA LYS A 153 -0.39 18.05 7.47
C LYS A 153 0.93 17.30 7.36
N ASP A 154 1.36 16.67 8.45
CA ASP A 154 2.64 15.97 8.51
C ASP A 154 2.59 14.66 7.71
N ASP A 155 1.52 13.88 7.83
CA ASP A 155 1.30 12.66 7.03
C ASP A 155 1.23 12.95 5.54
N ILE A 156 0.52 14.01 5.14
CA ILE A 156 0.40 14.43 3.73
C ILE A 156 1.77 14.86 3.21
N LYS A 157 2.51 15.68 3.96
CA LYS A 157 3.85 16.13 3.56
C LYS A 157 4.78 14.95 3.31
N GLU A 158 4.69 13.94 4.16
CA GLU A 158 5.51 12.75 4.00
C GLU A 158 5.05 11.86 2.86
N GLY A 159 3.73 11.66 2.70
CA GLY A 159 3.17 10.95 1.55
C GLY A 159 3.60 11.58 0.22
N VAL A 160 3.63 12.92 0.15
CA VAL A 160 4.15 13.66 -1.01
C VAL A 160 5.64 13.38 -1.23
N ALA A 161 6.47 13.42 -0.18
CA ALA A 161 7.89 13.12 -0.30
C ALA A 161 8.14 11.67 -0.76
N TYR A 162 7.41 10.72 -0.19
CA TYR A 162 7.48 9.31 -0.53
C TYR A 162 7.04 9.04 -1.99
N TYR A 163 6.00 9.73 -2.45
CA TYR A 163 5.54 9.70 -3.83
C TYR A 163 6.59 10.25 -4.80
N ALA A 164 7.12 11.44 -4.51
CA ALA A 164 8.11 12.11 -5.35
C ALA A 164 9.41 11.30 -5.49
N ASN A 165 9.80 10.54 -4.46
CA ASN A 165 10.99 9.68 -4.50
C ASN A 165 10.82 8.42 -5.37
N ARG A 166 9.58 8.04 -5.74
CA ARG A 166 9.28 6.81 -6.49
C ARG A 166 8.76 7.05 -7.89
N VAL A 167 8.30 8.27 -8.17
CA VAL A 167 7.74 8.66 -9.46
C VAL A 167 8.75 9.53 -10.19
N SER A 168 8.86 9.35 -11.51
CA SER A 168 9.78 10.16 -12.30
C SER A 168 9.46 11.66 -12.14
N PRO A 169 10.46 12.55 -12.15
CA PRO A 169 10.24 13.99 -12.02
C PRO A 169 9.29 14.57 -13.08
N GLU A 170 9.22 13.96 -14.27
CA GLU A 170 8.30 14.37 -15.34
C GLU A 170 6.85 14.11 -14.98
N ILE A 171 6.54 12.95 -14.41
CA ILE A 171 5.19 12.61 -13.97
C ILE A 171 4.83 13.42 -12.72
N GLY A 172 5.75 13.57 -11.77
CA GLY A 172 5.53 14.34 -10.54
C GLY A 172 5.25 15.83 -10.78
N LYS A 173 5.83 16.43 -11.83
CA LYS A 173 5.56 17.82 -12.22
C LYS A 173 4.26 17.99 -13.01
N ASN A 174 3.89 16.99 -13.79
CA ASN A 174 2.79 17.10 -14.77
C ASN A 174 1.48 16.49 -14.29
N THR A 175 1.44 15.88 -13.10
CA THR A 175 0.25 15.17 -12.60
C THR A 175 -0.08 15.53 -11.16
N SER A 176 -1.36 15.42 -10.81
CA SER A 176 -1.88 15.70 -9.46
C SER A 176 -2.34 14.42 -8.74
N TYR A 177 -1.89 13.24 -9.18
CA TYR A 177 -2.49 11.96 -8.82
C TYR A 177 -2.63 11.71 -7.32
N LEU A 178 -1.63 12.09 -6.52
CA LEU A 178 -1.72 11.93 -5.06
C LEU A 178 -2.82 12.80 -4.47
N ARG A 179 -2.91 14.06 -4.90
CA ARG A 179 -3.96 14.98 -4.48
C ARG A 179 -5.33 14.47 -4.94
N ASP A 180 -5.45 14.07 -6.20
CA ASP A 180 -6.69 13.56 -6.77
C ASP A 180 -7.18 12.32 -6.01
N ALA A 181 -6.28 11.38 -5.70
CA ALA A 181 -6.60 10.18 -4.93
C ALA A 181 -7.08 10.51 -3.50
N PHE A 182 -6.46 11.52 -2.86
CA PHE A 182 -6.89 12.01 -1.56
C PHE A 182 -8.29 12.63 -1.62
N GLU A 183 -8.53 13.53 -2.58
CA GLU A 183 -9.82 14.20 -2.75
C GLU A 183 -10.94 13.20 -3.09
N GLU A 184 -10.66 12.22 -3.95
CA GLU A 184 -11.59 11.13 -4.30
C GLU A 184 -11.99 10.31 -3.05
N LEU A 185 -11.02 9.91 -2.24
CA LEU A 185 -11.26 9.17 -1.01
C LEU A 185 -12.07 9.97 0.02
N ILE A 186 -11.74 11.24 0.20
CA ILE A 186 -12.49 12.14 1.11
C ILE A 186 -13.93 12.32 0.62
N ALA A 187 -14.13 12.57 -0.68
CA ALA A 187 -15.46 12.74 -1.26
C ALA A 187 -16.32 11.47 -1.10
N LYS A 188 -15.71 10.30 -1.27
CA LYS A 188 -16.38 9.01 -1.04
C LYS A 188 -16.77 8.83 0.43
N MET A 189 -15.87 9.10 1.36
CA MET A 189 -16.12 9.00 2.81
C MET A 189 -17.24 9.93 3.28
N LYS A 190 -17.28 11.17 2.76
CA LYS A 190 -18.38 12.13 3.00
C LYS A 190 -19.73 11.55 2.58
N LYS A 191 -19.79 11.01 1.36
CA LYS A 191 -21.01 10.40 0.80
C LYS A 191 -21.49 9.19 1.60
N GLU A 192 -20.58 8.29 1.99
CA GLU A 192 -20.93 7.07 2.74
C GLU A 192 -21.39 7.36 4.17
N ARG A 193 -20.86 8.42 4.79
CA ARG A 193 -21.16 8.80 6.18
C ARG A 193 -22.25 9.87 6.31
N GLY A 194 -22.78 10.37 5.19
CA GLY A 194 -23.83 11.39 5.18
C GLY A 194 -23.40 12.75 5.73
N ILE A 195 -22.11 13.09 5.57
CA ILE A 195 -21.51 14.36 6.01
C ILE A 195 -21.19 15.24 4.81
#